data_AF-A0A9E5NMR6-F1
#
_entry.id   AF-A0A9E5NMR6-F1
#
_cell.length_a   1.000
_cell.length_b   1.000
_cell.length_c   1.000
_cell.angle_alpha   90.00
_cell.angle_beta   90.00
_cell.angle_gamma   90.00
#
_symmetry.space_group_name_H-M   'P 1'
#
loop_
_entity.id
_entity.type
_entity.pdbx_description
1 polymer ?
#
loop_
_entity_poly.entity_id
_entity_poly.type
_entity_poly.pdbx_seq_one_letter_code
_entity_poly.pdbx_strand_id
1 'polypeptide(L)'
;CLYERERLQNMYLAILDKLVSYSEVQGAYEAGLGYGSRILSYDGARERTHRRLMRLYYLAGDRTAALRQYDSCVEALRRELA
;
A
#
# COMPACT_ATOMS: atom_id res chain seq x y z
N CYS A 1 6.33 -7.67 26.00
CA CYS A 1 6.77 -8.73 25.07
C CYS A 1 6.85 -8.20 23.65
N LEU A 2 8.03 -8.20 23.04
CA LEU A 2 8.24 -7.73 21.66
C LEU A 2 7.54 -8.65 20.63
N TYR A 3 7.53 -9.96 20.89
CA TYR A 3 6.92 -10.98 20.02
C TYR A 3 5.42 -10.77 19.76
N GLU A 4 4.62 -10.55 20.82
CA GLU A 4 3.17 -10.34 20.65
C GLU A 4 2.84 -9.05 19.90
N ARG A 5 3.67 -8.00 20.07
CA ARG A 5 3.52 -6.75 19.31
C ARG A 5 3.75 -7.00 17.82
N GLU A 6 4.83 -7.69 17.47
CA GLU A 6 5.16 -8.02 16.08
C GLU A 6 4.10 -8.93 15.44
N ARG A 7 3.61 -9.95 16.19
CA ARG A 7 2.54 -10.83 15.74
C ARG A 7 1.27 -10.05 15.40
N LEU A 8 0.83 -9.16 16.28
CA LEU A 8 -0.37 -8.34 16.05
C LEU A 8 -0.18 -7.35 14.89
N GLN A 9 1.01 -6.74 14.76
CA GLN A 9 1.34 -5.89 13.62
C GLN A 9 1.29 -6.67 12.30
N ASN A 10 1.85 -7.88 12.24
CA ASN A 10 1.81 -8.72 11.06
C ASN A 10 0.39 -9.14 10.68
N MET A 11 -0.44 -9.50 11.67
CA MET A 11 -1.87 -9.77 11.45
C MET A 11 -2.60 -8.53 10.91
N TYR A 12 -2.33 -7.37 11.48
CA TYR A 12 -2.93 -6.11 11.05
C TYR A 12 -2.59 -5.78 9.60
N LEU A 13 -1.31 -5.85 9.23
CA LEU A 13 -0.84 -5.61 7.87
C LEU A 13 -1.43 -6.64 6.88
N ALA A 14 -1.54 -7.91 7.28
CA ALA A 14 -2.18 -8.93 6.46
C ALA A 14 -3.69 -8.66 6.22
N ILE A 15 -4.39 -8.11 7.21
CA ILE A 15 -5.81 -7.72 7.06
C ILE A 15 -5.92 -6.51 6.14
N LEU A 16 -5.07 -5.49 6.29
CA LEU A 16 -5.05 -4.34 5.37
C LEU A 16 -4.81 -4.79 3.93
N ASP A 17 -3.87 -5.71 3.69
CA ASP A 17 -3.60 -6.24 2.35
C ASP A 17 -4.79 -6.98 1.75
N LYS A 18 -5.60 -7.66 2.57
CA LYS A 18 -6.86 -8.29 2.13
C LYS A 18 -7.92 -7.24 1.80
N LEU A 19 -8.02 -6.18 2.61
CA LEU A 19 -8.96 -5.08 2.38
C LEU A 19 -8.63 -4.30 1.10
N VAL A 20 -7.35 -4.08 0.80
CA VAL A 20 -6.91 -3.51 -0.50
C VAL A 20 -7.41 -4.37 -1.66
N SER A 21 -7.17 -5.68 -1.62
CA SER A 21 -7.65 -6.61 -2.67
C SER A 21 -9.18 -6.62 -2.77
N TYR A 22 -9.88 -6.58 -1.65
CA TYR A 22 -11.34 -6.59 -1.63
C TYR A 22 -11.91 -5.31 -2.23
N SER A 23 -11.38 -4.15 -1.83
CA SER A 23 -11.74 -2.84 -2.39
C SER A 23 -11.51 -2.77 -3.90
N GLU A 24 -10.42 -3.35 -4.40
CA GLU A 24 -10.13 -3.45 -5.83
C GLU A 24 -11.23 -4.19 -6.60
N VAL A 25 -11.67 -5.34 -6.08
CA VAL A 25 -12.74 -6.16 -6.69
C VAL A 25 -14.10 -5.47 -6.62
N GLN A 26 -14.39 -4.77 -5.52
CA GLN A 26 -15.67 -4.07 -5.32
C GLN A 26 -15.75 -2.71 -6.02
N GLY A 27 -14.67 -2.24 -6.65
CA GLY A 27 -14.63 -0.89 -7.23
C GLY A 27 -14.53 0.24 -6.19
N ALA A 28 -14.33 -0.10 -4.91
CA ALA A 28 -14.21 0.84 -3.81
C ALA A 28 -12.76 1.39 -3.71
N TYR A 29 -12.29 2.04 -4.77
CA TYR A 29 -10.88 2.38 -4.95
C TYR A 29 -10.33 3.31 -3.88
N GLU A 30 -11.07 4.35 -3.47
CA GLU A 30 -10.64 5.27 -2.40
C GLU A 30 -10.40 4.56 -1.06
N ALA A 31 -11.27 3.61 -0.70
CA ALA A 31 -11.07 2.79 0.50
C ALA A 31 -9.81 1.94 0.38
N GLY A 32 -9.59 1.32 -0.79
CA GLY A 32 -8.39 0.55 -1.09
C GLY A 32 -7.10 1.39 -1.00
N LEU A 33 -7.15 2.63 -1.49
CA LEU A 33 -6.06 3.58 -1.38
C LEU A 33 -5.76 3.91 0.09
N GLY A 34 -6.79 4.18 0.89
CA GLY A 34 -6.64 4.42 2.33
C GLY A 34 -5.99 3.25 3.08
N TYR A 35 -6.40 2.01 2.78
CA TYR A 35 -5.78 0.83 3.38
C TYR A 35 -4.33 0.65 2.97
N GLY A 36 -4.00 0.86 1.70
CA GLY A 36 -2.62 0.74 1.21
C GLY A 36 -1.70 1.85 1.74
N SER A 37 -2.18 3.09 1.84
CA SER A 37 -1.43 4.19 2.50
C SER A 37 -1.10 3.86 3.95
N ARG A 38 -2.01 3.18 4.66
CA ARG A 38 -1.77 2.75 6.03
C ARG A 38 -0.77 1.60 6.13
N ILE A 39 -0.65 0.74 5.12
CA ILE A 39 0.46 -0.24 5.05
C ILE A 39 1.79 0.51 4.87
N LEU A 40 1.84 1.48 3.95
CA LEU A 40 3.05 2.26 3.67
C LEU A 40 3.52 3.12 4.85
N SER A 41 2.66 3.47 5.80
CA SER A 41 3.09 4.17 7.02
C SER A 41 3.89 3.28 7.98
N TYR A 42 3.78 1.96 7.89
CA TYR A 42 4.62 1.03 8.67
C TYR A 42 5.95 0.75 7.98
N ASP A 43 5.92 0.66 6.65
CA ASP A 43 7.06 0.35 5.82
C ASP A 43 6.85 1.01 4.46
N GLY A 44 7.51 2.14 4.29
CA GLY A 44 7.36 3.00 3.12
C GLY A 44 7.92 2.40 1.84
N ALA A 45 8.76 1.37 1.93
CA ALA A 45 9.44 0.76 0.80
C ALA A 45 8.76 -0.51 0.28
N ARG A 46 7.58 -0.87 0.80
CA ARG A 46 6.79 -2.03 0.32
C ARG A 46 6.32 -1.89 -1.12
N GLU A 47 7.15 -2.35 -2.05
CA GLU A 47 6.89 -2.31 -3.50
C GLU A 47 5.56 -2.94 -3.90
N ARG A 48 5.16 -4.04 -3.24
CA ARG A 48 3.90 -4.74 -3.53
C ARG A 48 2.70 -3.84 -3.25
N THR A 49 2.75 -3.08 -2.16
CA THR A 49 1.70 -2.14 -1.77
C THR A 49 1.69 -0.95 -2.72
N HIS A 50 2.85 -0.40 -3.06
CA HIS A 50 2.96 0.64 -4.09
C HIS A 50 2.33 0.22 -5.42
N ARG A 51 2.65 -0.99 -5.93
CA ARG A 51 2.06 -1.52 -7.17
C ARG A 51 0.54 -1.65 -7.11
N ARG A 52 -0.02 -2.06 -5.97
CA ARG A 52 -1.48 -2.12 -5.76
C ARG A 52 -2.10 -0.73 -5.80
N LEU A 53 -1.49 0.25 -5.13
CA LEU A 53 -1.95 1.64 -5.16
C LEU A 53 -1.91 2.23 -6.57
N MET A 54 -0.85 1.95 -7.35
CA MET A 54 -0.78 2.33 -8.78
C MET A 54 -1.96 1.74 -9.57
N ARG A 55 -2.27 0.45 -9.36
CA ARG A 55 -3.41 -0.21 -10.01
C ARG A 55 -4.73 0.44 -9.61
N LEU A 56 -4.93 0.72 -8.33
CA LEU A 56 -6.16 1.36 -7.83
C LEU A 56 -6.34 2.77 -8.40
N TYR A 57 -5.30 3.59 -8.42
CA TYR A 57 -5.35 4.90 -9.06
C TYR A 57 -5.68 4.81 -10.55
N TYR A 58 -5.07 3.87 -11.26
CA TYR A 58 -5.37 3.63 -12.67
C TYR A 58 -6.83 3.21 -12.89
N LEU A 59 -7.35 2.29 -12.09
CA LEU A 59 -8.75 1.84 -12.16
C LEU A 59 -9.74 2.94 -11.80
N ALA A 60 -9.36 3.85 -10.90
CA ALA A 60 -10.13 5.05 -10.58
C ALA A 60 -10.07 6.13 -11.68
N GLY A 61 -9.30 5.92 -12.75
CA GLY A 61 -9.11 6.86 -13.85
C GLY A 61 -8.04 7.93 -13.61
N ASP A 62 -7.36 7.92 -12.46
CA ASP A 62 -6.28 8.87 -12.14
C ASP A 62 -4.91 8.28 -12.48
N ARG A 63 -4.61 8.24 -13.78
CA ARG A 63 -3.29 7.82 -14.29
C ARG A 63 -2.14 8.68 -13.73
N THR A 64 -2.39 9.96 -13.45
CA THR A 64 -1.37 10.87 -12.94
C THR A 64 -0.95 10.49 -11.53
N ALA A 65 -1.91 10.18 -10.66
CA ALA A 65 -1.62 9.68 -9.32
C ALA A 65 -0.92 8.32 -9.35
N ALA A 66 -1.26 7.43 -10.29
CA ALA A 66 -0.55 6.16 -10.46
C ALA A 66 0.95 6.36 -10.77
N LEU A 67 1.29 7.32 -11.65
CA LEU A 67 2.70 7.64 -11.95
C LEU A 67 3.41 8.29 -10.76
N ARG A 68 2.77 9.22 -10.05
CA ARG A 68 3.34 9.80 -8.81
C ARG A 68 3.59 8.75 -7.74
N GLN A 69 2.74 7.72 -7.67
CA GLN A 69 2.94 6.60 -6.76
C GLN A 69 4.17 5.77 -7.15
N TYR A 70 4.46 5.61 -8.44
CA TYR A 70 5.71 5.00 -8.91
C TYR A 70 6.93 5.80 -8.47
N ASP A 71 6.94 7.11 -8.67
CA ASP A 71 8.03 7.97 -8.24
C ASP A 71 8.23 7.88 -6.72
N SER A 72 7.13 7.87 -5.96
CA SER A 72 7.16 7.68 -4.50
C SER A 72 7.75 6.33 -4.08
N CYS A 73 7.48 5.25 -4.83
CA CYS A 73 8.07 3.94 -4.60
C CYS A 73 9.59 3.96 -4.84
N VAL A 74 10.02 4.57 -5.95
CA VAL A 74 11.45 4.68 -6.29
C VAL A 74 12.19 5.47 -5.21
N GLU A 75 11.63 6.58 -4.76
CA GLU A 75 12.24 7.40 -3.69
C GLU A 75 12.28 6.67 -2.35
N ALA A 76 11.24 5.90 -2.01
CA ALA A 76 11.25 5.10 -0.78
C ALA A 76 12.34 4.02 -0.81
N LEU A 77 12.47 3.29 -1.92
CA LEU A 77 13.51 2.27 -2.10
C LEU A 77 14.91 2.87 -2.06
N ARG A 78 15.11 4.01 -2.71
CA ARG A 78 16.40 4.73 -2.68
C ARG A 78 16.82 5.09 -1.26
N ARG A 79 15.87 5.48 -0.40
CA ARG A 79 16.16 5.84 1.00
C ARG A 79 16.46 4.63 1.89
N GLU A 80 15.87 3.48 1.61
CA GLU A 80 16.12 2.25 2.39
C GLU A 80 17.45 1.59 2.02
N LEU A 81 17.88 1.75 0.76
CA LEU A 81 19.11 1.13 0.23
C LEU A 81 20.35 2.04 0.27
N ALA A 82 20.22 3.30 0.70
CA ALA A 82 21.31 4.26 0.86
C ALA A 82 22.01 4.09 2.21
#